data_AF-A0A5C4YA94-F1
#
_entry.id   AF-A0A5C4YA94-F1
#
_cell.length_a   1.000
_cell.length_b   1.000
_cell.length_c   1.000
_cell.angle_alpha   90.00
_cell.angle_beta   90.00
_cell.angle_gamma   90.00
#
_symmetry.space_group_name_H-M   'P 1'
#
loop_
_entity.id
_entity.type
_entity.pdbx_description
1 polymer ?
#
loop_
_entity_poly.entity_id
_entity_poly.type
_entity_poly.pdbx_seq_one_letter_code
_entity_poly.pdbx_strand_id
1 'polypeptide(L)'
;MRNALLLTALLLGTATTARAASLSEQLPAGALLTLETKNAGGAIDRFAGLLVSAVNDFVGEGQGGQMIGGFQQILKGSLGQEAVAGVFSVGHAGGTFSPELLAVTRVDKLSGEFFSSLMAPKKGARVGNYTFSRQGDTFAGMANGLVYVSTNKDLLMGYLGRLSGKTAPRLMNSVAYTVPQRAVGQQELSLFVNFSATAKVIRGALARTIKLPRLLSPLVDALDTLGQYAAGFTTTAGGLTAASAHAANAQGKDQPLYRILTDSTDFAVQNVIPADAESVVASACHPESGAYLGRWLTRVDLLDPLGFLTDSQLASHLERSARYLGHECAQVTLAGGMKSGLDASTPLSGLDYSVTYRRVADMDAARAQLPEYAASINAAIAGASDSLKTLLKDDTLGGMGRSMPGRMGAAAAVGGAAADSSLKMVDDLLGNLKMVYAFRGEYLITAFSQTALDAALDETAPTLAQDAGFVAAGLNMKFSAGWTYVPNPADLSGEELSRAILSGMGGEGMDTDMDDLEVPDTAEAPEAPAVAQVPATPGQSGKGRPAASQTNSTDEMDDMDPDMMFDDGGLGDGEMMSGMIGGVSDLAADLINRYDGQSSQSTVQGNVITSKSNVLYRW
;
A
#
# COMPACT_ATOMS: atom_id res chain seq x y z
N MET A 1 25.83 -3.82 56.77
CA MET A 1 24.59 -3.62 55.98
C MET A 1 24.50 -2.24 55.33
N ARG A 2 24.84 -1.13 56.00
CA ARG A 2 24.83 0.24 55.42
C ARG A 2 25.71 0.44 54.17
N ASN A 3 26.86 -0.25 54.09
CA ASN A 3 27.77 -0.14 52.94
C ASN A 3 27.34 -0.99 51.73
N ALA A 4 26.48 -2.01 51.92
CA ALA A 4 25.96 -2.81 50.81
C ALA A 4 24.82 -2.07 50.07
N LEU A 5 23.93 -1.39 50.82
CA LEU A 5 22.83 -0.57 50.28
C LEU A 5 23.32 0.65 49.48
N LEU A 6 24.44 1.27 49.88
CA LEU A 6 25.06 2.37 49.14
C LEU A 6 25.69 1.90 47.81
N LEU A 7 26.22 0.67 47.76
CA LEU A 7 26.77 0.10 46.54
C LEU A 7 25.66 -0.30 45.55
N THR A 8 24.53 -0.83 46.05
CA THR A 8 23.36 -1.15 45.20
C THR A 8 22.68 0.13 44.68
N ALA A 9 22.63 1.19 45.47
CA ALA A 9 22.11 2.49 45.04
C ALA A 9 23.04 3.20 44.03
N LEU A 10 24.37 3.05 44.16
CA LEU A 10 25.32 3.53 43.14
C LEU A 10 25.25 2.71 41.84
N LEU A 11 25.02 1.40 41.93
CA LEU A 11 24.85 0.52 40.75
C LEU A 11 23.49 0.75 40.05
N LEU A 12 22.44 1.11 40.79
CA LEU A 12 21.16 1.55 40.22
C LEU A 12 21.21 2.98 39.65
N GLY A 13 22.08 3.84 40.19
CA GLY A 13 22.29 5.22 39.71
C GLY A 13 23.29 5.38 38.55
N THR A 14 24.06 4.34 38.21
CA THR A 14 25.03 4.34 37.10
C THR A 14 24.72 3.32 36.00
N ALA A 15 23.67 2.52 36.17
CA ALA A 15 23.05 1.75 35.10
C ALA A 15 22.08 2.61 34.26
N THR A 16 22.42 3.87 33.97
CA THR A 16 22.19 4.34 32.61
C THR A 16 23.12 3.51 31.75
N THR A 17 22.70 2.33 31.31
CA THR A 17 23.32 1.71 30.13
C THR A 17 23.44 2.84 29.13
N ALA A 18 24.66 3.23 28.77
CA ALA A 18 24.89 4.12 27.66
C ALA A 18 24.32 3.40 26.45
N ARG A 19 23.02 3.59 26.20
CA ARG A 19 22.36 3.10 25.00
C ARG A 19 23.19 3.72 23.90
N ALA A 20 23.79 2.87 23.07
CA ALA A 20 24.41 3.35 21.85
C ALA A 20 23.38 4.25 21.17
N ALA A 21 23.76 5.50 20.92
CA ALA A 21 22.89 6.47 20.27
C ALA A 21 22.29 5.81 19.03
N SER A 22 20.98 5.99 18.81
CA SER A 22 20.32 5.41 17.65
C SER A 22 21.01 5.93 16.38
N LEU A 23 21.08 5.12 15.33
CA LEU A 23 21.66 5.54 14.04
C LEU A 23 20.96 6.79 13.51
N SER A 24 19.65 6.92 13.78
CA SER A 24 18.85 8.07 13.40
C SER A 24 19.16 9.35 14.17
N GLU A 25 19.63 9.25 15.42
CA GLU A 25 20.05 10.42 16.20
C GLU A 25 21.23 11.17 15.56
N GLN A 26 22.03 10.47 14.76
CA GLN A 26 23.20 11.05 14.10
C GLN A 26 22.91 11.56 12.68
N LEU A 27 21.68 11.42 12.18
CA LEU A 27 21.33 11.91 10.86
C LEU A 27 21.50 13.43 10.73
N PRO A 28 21.94 13.94 9.57
CA PRO A 28 21.95 15.37 9.28
C PRO A 28 20.55 16.00 9.33
N ALA A 29 20.45 17.28 9.72
CA ALA A 29 19.16 17.98 9.82
C ALA A 29 18.41 18.21 8.50
N GLY A 30 19.07 18.03 7.35
CA GLY A 30 18.54 18.32 6.01
C GLY A 30 17.80 17.16 5.33
N ALA A 31 17.22 16.24 6.10
CA ALA A 31 16.52 15.08 5.56
C ALA A 31 15.23 15.49 4.82
N LEU A 32 15.07 14.98 3.60
CA LEU A 32 13.86 15.05 2.79
C LEU A 32 12.99 13.82 3.02
N LEU A 33 13.62 12.65 3.15
CA LEU A 33 12.98 11.37 3.42
C LEU A 33 13.89 10.53 4.31
N THR A 34 13.35 9.82 5.30
CA THR A 34 14.08 8.81 6.06
C THR A 34 13.23 7.57 6.28
N LEU A 35 13.85 6.42 6.19
CA LEU A 35 13.34 5.10 6.56
C LEU A 35 14.22 4.58 7.69
N GLU A 36 13.63 4.18 8.81
CA GLU A 36 14.36 3.65 9.97
C GLU A 36 13.73 2.33 10.41
N THR A 37 14.55 1.31 10.62
CA THR A 37 14.15 0.08 11.30
C THR A 37 14.82 0.02 12.67
N LYS A 38 14.08 -0.42 13.69
CA LYS A 38 14.59 -0.66 15.04
C LYS A 38 13.98 -1.95 15.58
N ASN A 39 14.82 -2.93 15.89
CA ASN A 39 14.40 -4.23 16.42
C ASN A 39 13.35 -4.94 15.55
N ALA A 40 13.38 -4.74 14.23
CA ALA A 40 12.40 -5.31 13.30
C ALA A 40 12.54 -6.83 13.14
N GLY A 41 13.41 -7.51 13.89
CA GLY A 41 13.62 -8.95 13.82
C GLY A 41 12.33 -9.73 14.08
N GLY A 42 11.55 -9.33 15.09
CA GLY A 42 10.25 -9.95 15.38
C GLY A 42 9.19 -9.71 14.30
N ALA A 43 9.18 -8.52 13.69
CA ALA A 43 8.33 -8.22 12.53
C ALA A 43 8.72 -9.05 11.32
N ILE A 44 10.02 -9.10 11.01
CA ILE A 44 10.57 -9.88 9.91
C ILE A 44 10.33 -11.37 10.17
N ASP A 45 10.38 -11.89 11.40
CA ASP A 45 10.08 -13.31 11.65
C ASP A 45 8.61 -13.64 11.40
N ARG A 46 7.68 -12.74 11.77
CA ARG A 46 6.24 -12.90 11.52
C ARG A 46 5.88 -12.78 10.04
N PHE A 47 6.54 -11.87 9.30
CA PHE A 47 6.30 -11.66 7.86
C PHE A 47 7.20 -12.51 6.95
N ALA A 48 8.35 -12.98 7.41
CA ALA A 48 9.22 -13.86 6.63
C ALA A 48 8.60 -15.24 6.45
N GLY A 49 7.83 -15.75 7.42
CA GLY A 49 7.01 -16.95 7.18
C GLY A 49 6.10 -16.83 5.95
N LEU A 50 5.67 -15.60 5.62
CA LEU A 50 4.83 -15.27 4.47
C LEU A 50 5.65 -14.98 3.19
N LEU A 51 6.86 -14.43 3.31
CA LEU A 51 7.75 -14.14 2.19
C LEU A 51 8.60 -15.35 1.75
N VAL A 52 8.89 -16.29 2.66
CA VAL A 52 9.68 -17.50 2.37
C VAL A 52 8.92 -18.41 1.40
N SER A 53 7.60 -18.55 1.55
CA SER A 53 6.76 -19.35 0.66
C SER A 53 6.65 -18.71 -0.73
N ALA A 54 6.38 -17.40 -0.81
CA ALA A 54 6.25 -16.68 -2.09
C ALA A 54 7.57 -16.61 -2.90
N VAL A 55 8.73 -16.66 -2.24
CA VAL A 55 10.05 -16.60 -2.90
C VAL A 55 10.57 -17.99 -3.29
N ASN A 56 10.19 -19.04 -2.57
CA ASN A 56 10.56 -20.42 -2.93
C ASN A 56 9.96 -20.87 -4.26
N ASP A 57 8.80 -20.34 -4.66
CA ASP A 57 8.14 -20.71 -5.92
C ASP A 57 8.55 -19.83 -7.11
N PHE A 58 9.18 -18.67 -6.88
CA PHE A 58 9.66 -17.79 -7.96
C PHE A 58 11.05 -18.19 -8.50
N VAL A 59 11.78 -19.02 -7.76
CA VAL A 59 13.12 -19.51 -8.12
C VAL A 59 13.13 -21.02 -7.88
N GLY A 60 12.81 -21.77 -8.94
CA GLY A 60 12.63 -23.23 -8.89
C GLY A 60 13.66 -23.97 -8.02
N GLU A 61 13.18 -24.99 -7.31
CA GLU A 61 13.78 -25.68 -6.15
C GLU A 61 15.20 -26.28 -6.33
N GLY A 62 15.87 -26.09 -7.47
CA GLY A 62 17.12 -26.79 -7.78
C GLY A 62 18.40 -26.23 -7.13
N GLN A 63 18.58 -24.91 -7.00
CA GLN A 63 19.90 -24.32 -6.62
C GLN A 63 19.84 -23.03 -5.77
N GLY A 64 18.65 -22.49 -5.45
CA GLY A 64 18.48 -21.20 -4.76
C GLY A 64 18.44 -21.25 -3.23
N GLY A 65 18.20 -22.40 -2.61
CA GLY A 65 17.88 -22.51 -1.18
C GLY A 65 18.95 -22.01 -0.20
N GLN A 66 20.24 -22.18 -0.54
CA GLN A 66 21.34 -21.69 0.31
C GLN A 66 21.57 -20.19 0.19
N MET A 67 21.35 -19.59 -0.99
CA MET A 67 21.48 -18.14 -1.20
C MET A 67 20.32 -17.37 -0.55
N ILE A 68 19.11 -17.93 -0.59
CA ILE A 68 17.91 -17.36 0.01
C ILE A 68 17.96 -17.42 1.54
N GLY A 69 18.37 -18.56 2.12
CA GLY A 69 18.59 -18.68 3.56
C GLY A 69 19.66 -17.70 4.07
N GLY A 70 20.73 -17.49 3.29
CA GLY A 70 21.75 -16.49 3.56
C GLY A 70 21.22 -15.06 3.47
N PHE A 71 20.47 -14.71 2.41
CA PHE A 71 19.89 -13.37 2.23
C PHE A 71 18.83 -13.04 3.29
N GLN A 72 18.01 -14.01 3.69
CA GLN A 72 17.06 -13.86 4.79
C GLN A 72 17.76 -13.74 6.14
N GLN A 73 18.82 -14.52 6.40
CA GLN A 73 19.64 -14.33 7.60
C GLN A 73 20.37 -12.98 7.60
N ILE A 74 20.74 -12.44 6.44
CA ILE A 74 21.36 -11.12 6.30
C ILE A 74 20.34 -9.98 6.51
N LEU A 75 19.13 -10.11 5.97
CA LEU A 75 18.05 -9.15 6.23
C LEU A 75 17.62 -9.23 7.70
N LYS A 76 17.47 -10.43 8.27
CA LYS A 76 17.18 -10.61 9.71
C LYS A 76 18.32 -10.11 10.60
N GLY A 77 19.58 -10.36 10.23
CA GLY A 77 20.76 -9.95 10.97
C GLY A 77 21.06 -8.45 10.91
N SER A 78 20.74 -7.79 9.78
CA SER A 78 21.01 -6.35 9.57
C SER A 78 19.79 -5.44 9.81
N LEU A 79 18.61 -5.78 9.30
CA LEU A 79 17.38 -5.01 9.54
C LEU A 79 16.78 -5.32 10.91
N GLY A 80 17.08 -6.49 11.48
CA GLY A 80 16.58 -6.90 12.79
C GLY A 80 17.22 -6.16 13.97
N GLN A 81 18.37 -5.50 13.79
CA GLN A 81 18.98 -4.67 14.83
C GLN A 81 18.58 -3.20 14.68
N GLU A 82 19.19 -2.50 13.73
CA GLU A 82 18.91 -1.10 13.46
C GLU A 82 19.45 -0.71 12.07
N ALA A 83 18.59 -0.19 11.21
CA ALA A 83 18.99 0.37 9.92
C ALA A 83 18.32 1.72 9.67
N VAL A 84 19.02 2.60 8.96
CA VAL A 84 18.54 3.92 8.61
C VAL A 84 18.96 4.22 7.17
N ALA A 85 18.01 4.56 6.33
CA ALA A 85 18.25 5.09 4.99
C ALA A 85 17.55 6.43 4.84
N GLY A 86 18.15 7.39 4.14
CA GLY A 86 17.50 8.67 3.92
C GLY A 86 18.06 9.44 2.75
N VAL A 87 17.23 10.33 2.23
CA VAL A 87 17.56 11.28 1.17
C VAL A 87 17.71 12.65 1.82
N PHE A 88 18.83 13.32 1.56
CA PHE A 88 19.20 14.59 2.18
C PHE A 88 19.41 15.66 1.12
N SER A 89 18.98 16.89 1.41
CA SER A 89 19.34 18.04 0.60
C SER A 89 20.77 18.50 0.94
N VAL A 90 21.67 18.45 -0.04
CA VAL A 90 23.07 18.87 0.12
C VAL A 90 23.35 20.10 -0.73
N GLY A 91 23.87 21.14 -0.09
CA GLY A 91 24.26 22.39 -0.75
C GLY A 91 25.58 22.22 -1.52
N HIS A 92 25.61 22.64 -2.78
CA HIS A 92 26.81 22.70 -3.61
C HIS A 92 27.40 24.12 -3.64
N ALA A 93 28.71 24.22 -3.86
CA ALA A 93 29.38 25.49 -4.14
C ALA A 93 28.75 26.12 -5.40
N GLY A 94 28.05 27.26 -5.24
CA GLY A 94 27.16 27.83 -6.27
C GLY A 94 25.68 27.93 -5.85
N GLY A 95 25.34 27.47 -4.64
CA GLY A 95 24.04 27.69 -3.99
C GLY A 95 22.92 26.75 -4.45
N THR A 96 23.25 25.61 -5.08
CA THR A 96 22.26 24.61 -5.51
C THR A 96 22.10 23.54 -4.42
N PHE A 97 20.87 23.04 -4.22
CA PHE A 97 20.64 21.86 -3.37
C PHE A 97 20.39 20.67 -4.29
N SER A 98 21.07 19.54 -4.04
CA SER A 98 20.78 18.25 -4.69
C SER A 98 20.28 17.24 -3.65
N PRO A 99 19.40 16.30 -4.05
CA PRO A 99 19.07 15.15 -3.23
C PRO A 99 20.23 14.14 -3.26
N GLU A 100 20.66 13.68 -2.08
CA GLU A 100 21.74 12.71 -1.91
C GLU A 100 21.32 11.59 -0.95
N LEU A 101 21.67 10.35 -1.26
CA LEU A 101 21.32 9.19 -0.44
C LEU A 101 22.39 8.95 0.64
N LEU A 102 21.95 8.59 1.84
CA LEU A 102 22.77 8.04 2.91
C LEU A 102 22.05 6.83 3.53
N ALA A 103 22.71 5.68 3.57
CA ALA A 103 22.22 4.47 4.21
C ALA A 103 23.25 3.94 5.20
N VAL A 104 22.80 3.52 6.37
CA VAL A 104 23.62 3.04 7.48
C VAL A 104 22.88 1.92 8.18
N THR A 105 23.55 0.80 8.40
CA THR A 105 22.95 -0.35 9.08
C THR A 105 23.92 -0.97 10.07
N ARG A 106 23.39 -1.47 11.19
CA ARG A 106 24.13 -2.34 12.10
C ARG A 106 24.10 -3.73 11.54
N VAL A 107 25.27 -4.35 11.44
CA VAL A 107 25.41 -5.71 10.91
C VAL A 107 26.02 -6.62 11.97
N ASP A 108 25.56 -7.86 11.97
CA ASP A 108 26.26 -8.92 12.67
C ASP A 108 27.56 -9.30 11.94
N LYS A 109 28.35 -10.19 12.56
CA LYS A 109 29.66 -10.58 12.03
C LYS A 109 29.55 -11.23 10.65
N LEU A 110 28.53 -12.07 10.45
CA LEU A 110 28.32 -12.83 9.21
C LEU A 110 27.93 -11.91 8.05
N SER A 111 26.98 -10.99 8.27
CA SER A 111 26.58 -10.00 7.28
C SER A 111 27.73 -9.03 6.96
N GLY A 112 28.56 -8.70 7.96
CA GLY A 112 29.76 -7.90 7.78
C GLY A 112 30.80 -8.57 6.88
N GLU A 113 31.09 -9.86 7.08
CA GLU A 113 32.03 -10.62 6.25
C GLU A 113 31.56 -10.69 4.79
N PHE A 114 30.27 -10.95 4.56
CA PHE A 114 29.69 -10.89 3.22
C PHE A 114 29.84 -9.51 2.58
N PHE A 115 29.49 -8.43 3.30
CA PHE A 115 29.64 -7.07 2.75
C PHE A 115 31.10 -6.72 2.44
N SER A 116 32.07 -7.18 3.25
CA SER A 116 33.50 -7.01 2.92
C SER A 116 33.91 -7.70 1.63
N SER A 117 33.36 -8.89 1.33
CA SER A 117 33.66 -9.61 0.09
C SER A 117 33.15 -8.90 -1.16
N LEU A 118 32.09 -8.10 -1.03
CA LEU A 118 31.53 -7.30 -2.13
C LEU A 118 32.28 -5.98 -2.37
N MET A 119 33.08 -5.52 -1.38
CA MET A 119 33.84 -4.29 -1.51
C MET A 119 35.19 -4.53 -2.19
N ALA A 120 35.44 -3.82 -3.29
CA ALA A 120 36.78 -3.81 -3.87
C ALA A 120 37.79 -3.20 -2.88
N PRO A 121 38.91 -3.89 -2.57
CA PRO A 121 39.92 -3.40 -1.64
C PRO A 121 40.61 -2.17 -2.25
N LYS A 122 40.22 -0.99 -1.78
CA LYS A 122 40.75 0.31 -2.26
C LYS A 122 41.21 1.15 -1.07
N LYS A 123 42.25 1.97 -1.27
CA LYS A 123 42.62 2.99 -0.28
C LYS A 123 41.48 3.98 -0.13
N GLY A 124 40.93 4.05 1.08
CA GLY A 124 39.81 4.90 1.44
C GLY A 124 40.20 6.19 2.16
N ALA A 125 39.25 7.12 2.26
CA ALA A 125 39.30 8.21 3.22
C ALA A 125 38.96 7.69 4.63
N ARG A 126 39.40 8.43 5.65
CA ARG A 126 39.19 8.07 7.07
C ARG A 126 38.61 9.25 7.83
N VAL A 127 37.60 8.98 8.65
CA VAL A 127 37.00 9.93 9.60
C VAL A 127 36.97 9.26 10.97
N GLY A 128 37.85 9.67 11.89
CA GLY A 128 38.01 9.01 13.18
C GLY A 128 38.39 7.53 13.01
N ASN A 129 37.53 6.63 13.49
CA ASN A 129 37.71 5.17 13.37
C ASN A 129 37.00 4.56 12.15
N TYR A 130 36.37 5.38 11.32
CA TYR A 130 35.58 4.93 10.16
C TYR A 130 36.37 5.14 8.87
N THR A 131 36.48 4.10 8.05
CA THR A 131 37.14 4.13 6.75
C THR A 131 36.15 3.87 5.62
N PHE A 132 36.27 4.59 4.51
CA PHE A 132 35.38 4.43 3.36
C PHE A 132 36.10 4.69 2.05
N SER A 133 35.72 4.02 0.98
CA SER A 133 36.28 4.19 -0.36
C SER A 133 35.19 4.45 -1.38
N ARG A 134 35.58 4.99 -2.54
CA ARG A 134 34.67 5.15 -3.67
C ARG A 134 34.43 3.79 -4.35
N GLN A 135 33.18 3.39 -4.45
CA GLN A 135 32.69 2.19 -5.12
C GLN A 135 31.73 2.63 -6.24
N GLY A 136 32.24 2.74 -7.47
CA GLY A 136 31.51 3.34 -8.59
C GLY A 136 31.15 4.80 -8.31
N ASP A 137 29.85 5.11 -8.32
CA ASP A 137 29.30 6.44 -8.04
C ASP A 137 28.92 6.67 -6.57
N THR A 138 29.26 5.72 -5.70
CA THR A 138 28.97 5.81 -4.27
C THR A 138 30.23 5.78 -3.42
N PHE A 139 30.10 6.18 -2.15
CA PHE A 139 31.10 6.07 -1.11
C PHE A 139 30.59 5.07 -0.08
N ALA A 140 31.32 3.99 0.12
CA ALA A 140 30.91 2.91 1.00
C ALA A 140 32.05 2.49 1.93
N GLY A 141 31.70 1.98 3.10
CA GLY A 141 32.66 1.38 4.00
C GLY A 141 31.99 0.64 5.14
N MET A 142 32.85 0.02 5.95
CA MET A 142 32.43 -0.73 7.11
C MET A 142 33.43 -0.55 8.23
N ALA A 143 32.92 -0.28 9.45
CA ALA A 143 33.73 -0.23 10.66
C ALA A 143 32.84 -0.35 11.90
N ASN A 144 33.37 -0.98 12.97
CA ASN A 144 32.69 -1.12 14.26
C ASN A 144 31.28 -1.73 14.18
N GLY A 145 31.08 -2.74 13.32
CA GLY A 145 29.77 -3.38 13.12
C GLY A 145 28.75 -2.51 12.38
N LEU A 146 29.19 -1.42 11.75
CA LEU A 146 28.35 -0.58 10.88
C LEU A 146 28.77 -0.74 9.43
N VAL A 147 27.78 -0.90 8.56
CA VAL A 147 27.91 -0.71 7.11
C VAL A 147 27.27 0.63 6.76
N TYR A 148 27.94 1.43 5.95
CA TYR A 148 27.44 2.73 5.50
C TYR A 148 27.75 2.99 4.04
N VAL A 149 26.80 3.62 3.35
CA VAL A 149 26.83 3.95 1.92
C VAL A 149 26.25 5.34 1.71
N SER A 150 26.83 6.13 0.81
CA SER A 150 26.33 7.46 0.44
C SER A 150 26.65 7.78 -1.02
N THR A 151 25.78 8.51 -1.71
CA THR A 151 26.08 9.08 -3.04
C THR A 151 27.01 10.30 -2.95
N ASN A 152 27.07 10.94 -1.77
CA ASN A 152 27.86 12.14 -1.54
C ASN A 152 28.92 11.93 -0.46
N LYS A 153 30.16 12.30 -0.78
CA LYS A 153 31.31 12.16 0.13
C LYS A 153 31.16 13.01 1.39
N ASP A 154 30.76 14.27 1.24
CA ASP A 154 30.70 15.23 2.35
C ASP A 154 29.54 14.89 3.30
N LEU A 155 28.43 14.40 2.75
CA LEU A 155 27.31 13.87 3.52
C LEU A 155 27.76 12.69 4.40
N LEU A 156 28.48 11.72 3.82
CA LEU A 156 29.01 10.57 4.55
C LEU A 156 30.03 10.99 5.61
N MET A 157 30.99 11.84 5.24
CA MET A 157 31.99 12.36 6.19
C MET A 157 31.33 13.12 7.33
N GLY A 158 30.29 13.89 7.04
CA GLY A 158 29.50 14.60 8.04
C GLY A 158 28.80 13.63 9.01
N TYR A 159 28.19 12.57 8.50
CA TYR A 159 27.55 11.54 9.33
C TYR A 159 28.56 10.79 10.21
N LEU A 160 29.63 10.26 9.61
CA LEU A 160 30.69 9.55 10.34
C LEU A 160 31.41 10.45 11.37
N GLY A 161 31.52 11.74 11.07
CA GLY A 161 32.02 12.74 12.00
C GLY A 161 31.13 12.85 13.24
N ARG A 162 29.81 12.86 13.07
CA ARG A 162 28.84 12.89 14.19
C ARG A 162 28.90 11.62 15.04
N LEU A 163 29.00 10.45 14.41
CA LEU A 163 29.26 9.18 15.11
C LEU A 163 30.57 9.22 15.91
N SER A 164 31.59 9.91 15.39
CA SER A 164 32.86 10.13 16.08
C SER A 164 32.82 11.25 17.14
N GLY A 165 31.63 11.76 17.49
CA GLY A 165 31.45 12.78 18.52
C GLY A 165 31.50 14.24 18.04
N LYS A 166 31.61 14.50 16.73
CA LYS A 166 31.60 15.88 16.20
C LYS A 166 30.23 16.53 16.41
N THR A 167 30.23 17.72 17.01
CA THR A 167 29.04 18.55 17.16
C THR A 167 28.66 19.16 15.80
N ALA A 168 27.48 18.82 15.31
CA ALA A 168 26.89 19.39 14.09
C ALA A 168 25.36 19.31 14.19
N PRO A 169 24.59 20.11 13.44
CA PRO A 169 23.14 20.00 13.40
C PRO A 169 22.69 18.57 13.07
N ARG A 170 21.78 18.04 13.89
CA ARG A 170 21.21 16.70 13.81
C ARG A 170 19.72 16.77 13.49
N LEU A 171 19.20 15.72 12.88
CA LEU A 171 17.79 15.60 12.53
C LEU A 171 16.88 15.69 13.77
N MET A 172 17.31 15.08 14.88
CA MET A 172 16.63 15.16 16.18
C MET A 172 16.55 16.58 16.78
N ASN A 173 17.33 17.53 16.27
CA ASN A 173 17.24 18.93 16.71
C ASN A 173 16.26 19.73 15.83
N SER A 174 15.74 19.14 14.75
CA SER A 174 14.78 19.78 13.85
C SER A 174 13.37 19.63 14.40
N VAL A 175 12.67 20.76 14.58
CA VAL A 175 11.25 20.79 14.95
C VAL A 175 10.41 20.06 13.89
N ALA A 176 10.74 20.26 12.61
CA ALA A 176 10.04 19.65 11.48
C ALA A 176 10.09 18.11 11.51
N TYR A 177 11.14 17.52 12.08
CA TYR A 177 11.25 16.07 12.27
C TYR A 177 10.65 15.62 13.62
N THR A 178 10.99 16.31 14.71
CA THR A 178 10.62 15.86 16.05
C THR A 178 9.15 15.99 16.37
N VAL A 179 8.44 16.96 15.81
CA VAL A 179 6.98 17.12 16.02
C VAL A 179 6.21 15.89 15.54
N PRO A 180 6.26 15.51 14.25
CA PRO A 180 5.51 14.34 13.78
C PRO A 180 6.05 13.03 14.37
N GLN A 181 7.37 12.89 14.56
CA GLN A 181 7.94 11.68 15.16
C GLN A 181 7.52 11.44 16.62
N ARG A 182 7.40 12.51 17.43
CA ARG A 182 6.87 12.39 18.80
C ARG A 182 5.41 11.97 18.81
N ALA A 183 4.63 12.42 17.84
CA ALA A 183 3.22 12.06 17.71
C ALA A 183 3.03 10.59 17.26
N VAL A 184 3.88 10.10 16.37
CA VAL A 184 3.91 8.68 15.94
C VAL A 184 4.39 7.76 17.08
N GLY A 185 5.35 8.21 17.89
CA GLY A 185 5.94 7.39 18.95
C GLY A 185 7.03 6.44 18.45
N GLN A 186 7.44 5.49 19.29
CA GLN A 186 8.44 4.49 18.90
C GLN A 186 7.81 3.42 18.02
N GLN A 187 8.43 3.14 16.87
CA GLN A 187 7.95 2.17 15.88
C GLN A 187 9.09 1.22 15.48
N GLU A 188 8.74 -0.01 15.07
CA GLU A 188 9.70 -0.99 14.56
C GLU A 188 10.20 -0.62 13.16
N LEU A 189 9.29 -0.17 12.29
CA LEU A 189 9.61 0.54 11.05
C LEU A 189 9.05 1.95 11.15
N SER A 190 9.84 2.95 10.79
CA SER A 190 9.38 4.32 10.65
C SER A 190 9.79 4.94 9.32
N LEU A 191 8.93 5.78 8.79
CA LEU A 191 9.08 6.59 7.60
C LEU A 191 8.90 8.06 8.02
N PHE A 192 9.71 8.94 7.47
CA PHE A 192 9.51 10.38 7.56
C PHE A 192 9.72 11.02 6.19
N VAL A 193 8.89 12.00 5.87
CA VAL A 193 8.91 12.77 4.62
C VAL A 193 8.72 14.25 4.94
N ASN A 194 9.53 15.10 4.32
CA ASN A 194 9.49 16.56 4.49
C ASN A 194 9.14 17.24 3.17
N PHE A 195 7.83 17.31 2.87
CA PHE A 195 7.32 17.92 1.64
C PHE A 195 7.71 19.40 1.53
N SER A 196 7.73 20.15 2.62
CA SER A 196 8.17 21.57 2.59
C SER A 196 9.63 21.75 2.21
N ALA A 197 10.53 20.87 2.68
CA ALA A 197 11.93 20.90 2.25
C ALA A 197 12.06 20.49 0.79
N THR A 198 11.33 19.46 0.35
CA THR A 198 11.29 19.02 -1.06
C THR A 198 10.78 20.14 -1.98
N ALA A 199 9.73 20.86 -1.59
CA ALA A 199 9.19 22.00 -2.32
C ALA A 199 10.25 23.11 -2.51
N LYS A 200 11.09 23.36 -1.51
CA LYS A 200 12.20 24.32 -1.63
C LYS A 200 13.28 23.86 -2.61
N VAL A 201 13.62 22.57 -2.62
CA VAL A 201 14.56 21.99 -3.59
C VAL A 201 14.00 22.13 -5.02
N ILE A 202 12.74 21.74 -5.23
CA ILE A 202 12.06 21.86 -6.53
C ILE A 202 12.00 23.34 -6.98
N ARG A 203 11.60 24.25 -6.09
CA ARG A 203 11.56 25.69 -6.38
C ARG A 203 12.94 26.21 -6.81
N GLY A 204 14.00 25.79 -6.14
CA GLY A 204 15.38 26.13 -6.47
C GLY A 204 15.85 25.57 -7.82
N ALA A 205 15.36 24.38 -8.20
CA ALA A 205 15.64 23.78 -9.51
C ALA A 205 14.89 24.52 -10.63
N LEU A 206 13.56 24.71 -10.48
CA LEU A 206 12.70 25.37 -11.46
C LEU A 206 13.12 26.82 -11.75
N ALA A 207 13.55 27.56 -10.73
CA ALA A 207 14.06 28.93 -10.89
C ALA A 207 15.29 28.99 -11.81
N ARG A 208 16.08 27.90 -11.90
CA ARG A 208 17.28 27.84 -12.74
C ARG A 208 17.01 27.32 -14.15
N THR A 209 16.28 26.22 -14.29
CA THR A 209 16.19 25.50 -15.57
C THR A 209 15.18 26.11 -16.53
N ILE A 210 14.02 26.55 -16.05
CA ILE A 210 12.88 26.76 -16.95
C ILE A 210 12.48 28.24 -17.05
N LYS A 211 12.86 29.12 -16.11
CA LYS A 211 12.39 30.53 -16.05
C LYS A 211 10.85 30.68 -16.19
N LEU A 212 10.08 29.60 -15.98
CA LEU A 212 8.60 29.56 -15.94
C LEU A 212 8.12 29.37 -14.49
N PRO A 213 8.41 30.29 -13.55
CA PRO A 213 8.07 30.08 -12.15
C PRO A 213 6.56 30.07 -11.89
N ARG A 214 5.73 30.61 -12.78
CA ARG A 214 4.31 30.88 -12.49
C ARG A 214 3.36 29.71 -12.70
N LEU A 215 3.57 28.85 -13.70
CA LEU A 215 2.65 27.74 -14.01
C LEU A 215 2.73 26.61 -12.98
N LEU A 216 3.92 26.26 -12.51
CA LEU A 216 4.14 25.21 -11.51
C LEU A 216 4.15 25.73 -10.06
N SER A 217 4.08 27.05 -9.83
CA SER A 217 4.07 27.62 -8.47
C SER A 217 2.97 27.02 -7.60
N PRO A 218 1.73 26.83 -8.07
CA PRO A 218 0.68 26.29 -7.21
C PRO A 218 0.94 24.85 -6.76
N LEU A 219 1.56 24.01 -7.59
CA LEU A 219 1.98 22.65 -7.21
C LEU A 219 3.05 22.70 -6.12
N VAL A 220 4.05 23.57 -6.30
CA VAL A 220 5.11 23.75 -5.30
C VAL A 220 4.56 24.34 -4.01
N ASP A 221 3.58 25.24 -4.09
CA ASP A 221 2.93 25.87 -2.94
C ASP A 221 2.02 24.88 -2.19
N ALA A 222 1.33 23.99 -2.90
CA ALA A 222 0.60 22.86 -2.32
C ALA A 222 1.54 21.88 -1.62
N LEU A 223 2.64 21.46 -2.28
CA LEU A 223 3.68 20.62 -1.68
C LEU A 223 4.30 21.28 -0.44
N ASP A 224 4.54 22.59 -0.47
CA ASP A 224 5.05 23.33 0.69
C ASP A 224 4.07 23.28 1.86
N THR A 225 2.76 23.37 1.55
CA THR A 225 1.65 23.33 2.52
C THR A 225 1.44 21.94 3.13
N LEU A 226 1.75 20.86 2.39
CA LEU A 226 1.73 19.50 2.94
C LEU A 226 2.66 19.34 4.15
N GLY A 227 3.69 20.18 4.34
CA GLY A 227 4.44 20.15 5.59
C GLY A 227 5.32 18.92 5.75
N GLN A 228 5.12 18.19 6.84
CA GLN A 228 5.89 17.00 7.19
C GLN A 228 4.98 15.83 7.53
N TYR A 229 5.40 14.64 7.15
CA TYR A 229 4.69 13.40 7.42
C TYR A 229 5.64 12.41 8.09
N ALA A 230 5.19 11.76 9.16
CA ALA A 230 5.84 10.60 9.73
C ALA A 230 4.83 9.47 9.81
N ALA A 231 5.28 8.24 9.58
CA ALA A 231 4.49 7.04 9.78
C ALA A 231 5.38 5.94 10.32
N GLY A 232 4.76 4.92 10.88
CA GLY A 232 5.46 3.70 11.21
C GLY A 232 4.49 2.64 11.66
N PHE A 233 5.01 1.43 11.79
CA PHE A 233 4.25 0.32 12.32
C PHE A 233 5.06 -0.47 13.32
N THR A 234 4.33 -1.15 14.18
CA THR A 234 4.81 -2.07 15.18
C THR A 234 3.98 -3.34 15.09
N THR A 235 4.64 -4.48 15.17
CA THR A 235 3.99 -5.79 15.18
C THR A 235 3.76 -6.23 16.62
N THR A 236 2.54 -6.68 16.90
CA THR A 236 2.11 -7.19 18.20
C THR A 236 1.66 -8.64 18.06
N ALA A 237 1.40 -9.32 19.18
CA ALA A 237 0.84 -10.66 19.15
C ALA A 237 -0.58 -10.71 18.56
N GLY A 238 -1.34 -9.61 18.59
CA GLY A 238 -2.70 -9.53 18.04
C GLY A 238 -2.77 -8.99 16.60
N GLY A 239 -1.64 -8.68 15.97
CA GLY A 239 -1.60 -8.11 14.62
C GLY A 239 -0.67 -6.90 14.47
N LEU A 240 -0.96 -6.04 13.51
CA LEU A 240 -0.13 -4.88 13.15
C LEU A 240 -0.79 -3.58 13.62
N THR A 241 -0.04 -2.76 14.34
CA THR A 241 -0.46 -1.40 14.69
C THR A 241 0.35 -0.41 13.87
N ALA A 242 -0.30 0.45 13.11
CA ALA A 242 0.32 1.56 12.39
C ALA A 242 -0.04 2.88 13.06
N ALA A 243 0.91 3.81 13.10
CA ALA A 243 0.69 5.17 13.54
C ALA A 243 1.28 6.13 12.52
N SER A 244 0.59 7.23 12.25
CA SER A 244 1.11 8.31 11.43
C SER A 244 0.80 9.67 12.04
N ALA A 245 1.62 10.66 11.68
CA ALA A 245 1.44 12.04 12.03
C ALA A 245 1.79 12.92 10.84
N HIS A 246 0.85 13.77 10.45
CA HIS A 246 0.99 14.76 9.39
C HIS A 246 0.97 16.14 10.03
N ALA A 247 2.13 16.81 10.08
CA ALA A 247 2.25 18.19 10.50
C ALA A 247 2.10 19.10 9.27
N ALA A 248 0.88 19.56 8.98
CA ALA A 248 0.62 20.50 7.89
C ALA A 248 1.34 21.83 8.13
N ASN A 249 1.85 22.43 7.05
CA ASN A 249 2.59 23.69 7.13
C ASN A 249 1.63 24.89 7.06
N ALA A 250 1.33 25.47 8.22
CA ALA A 250 0.50 26.66 8.33
C ALA A 250 1.07 27.89 7.60
N GLN A 251 2.40 27.95 7.41
CA GLN A 251 3.06 29.00 6.63
C GLN A 251 3.10 28.70 5.12
N GLY A 252 2.54 27.56 4.69
CA GLY A 252 2.35 27.21 3.30
C GLY A 252 1.49 28.24 2.56
N LYS A 253 1.72 28.40 1.26
CA LYS A 253 1.01 29.40 0.45
C LYS A 253 -0.36 28.92 -0.03
N ASP A 254 -0.69 27.63 0.14
CA ASP A 254 -1.99 27.07 -0.23
C ASP A 254 -2.93 26.99 0.99
N GLN A 255 -3.50 28.13 1.37
CA GLN A 255 -4.38 28.23 2.53
C GLN A 255 -5.66 27.38 2.45
N PRO A 256 -6.33 27.24 1.28
CA PRO A 256 -7.42 26.29 1.13
C PRO A 256 -7.00 24.84 1.44
N LEU A 257 -5.86 24.38 0.92
CA LEU A 257 -5.35 23.04 1.22
C LEU A 257 -5.08 22.87 2.71
N TYR A 258 -4.47 23.86 3.37
CA TYR A 258 -4.23 23.80 4.81
C TYR A 258 -5.53 23.59 5.60
N ARG A 259 -6.59 24.35 5.28
CA ARG A 259 -7.90 24.18 5.94
C ARG A 259 -8.52 22.81 5.70
N ILE A 260 -8.41 22.29 4.47
CA ILE A 260 -8.89 20.95 4.12
C ILE A 260 -8.15 19.88 4.93
N LEU A 261 -6.82 19.96 5.03
CA LEU A 261 -6.00 18.98 5.75
C LEU A 261 -6.25 18.99 7.26
N THR A 262 -6.54 20.16 7.83
CA THR A 262 -6.79 20.31 9.28
C THR A 262 -8.27 20.33 9.64
N ASP A 263 -9.16 19.95 8.72
CA ASP A 263 -10.59 19.91 9.01
C ASP A 263 -10.92 18.78 9.98
N SER A 264 -11.94 19.00 10.80
CA SER A 264 -12.42 18.00 11.75
C SER A 264 -13.92 18.17 11.96
N THR A 265 -14.59 17.08 12.30
CA THR A 265 -16.04 17.08 12.50
C THR A 265 -16.47 16.08 13.56
N ASP A 266 -17.73 16.20 13.96
CA ASP A 266 -18.42 15.21 14.78
C ASP A 266 -19.18 14.27 13.84
N PHE A 267 -18.75 13.01 13.79
CA PHE A 267 -19.32 12.02 12.91
C PHE A 267 -20.66 11.47 13.45
N ALA A 268 -21.66 11.48 12.57
CA ALA A 268 -22.98 10.89 12.80
C ALA A 268 -23.40 9.91 11.69
N VAL A 269 -22.56 9.69 10.67
CA VAL A 269 -22.85 8.85 9.50
C VAL A 269 -23.07 7.37 9.86
N GLN A 270 -22.46 6.89 10.96
CA GLN A 270 -22.70 5.55 11.50
C GLN A 270 -24.17 5.29 11.86
N ASN A 271 -24.97 6.35 12.06
CA ASN A 271 -26.40 6.21 12.36
C ASN A 271 -27.26 5.98 11.11
N VAL A 272 -26.70 6.08 9.91
CA VAL A 272 -27.42 5.89 8.63
C VAL A 272 -26.79 4.82 7.73
N ILE A 273 -25.58 4.35 8.04
CA ILE A 273 -24.92 3.26 7.33
C ILE A 273 -25.49 1.91 7.80
N PRO A 274 -25.80 0.97 6.89
CA PRO A 274 -26.18 -0.40 7.25
C PRO A 274 -25.10 -1.13 8.08
N ALA A 275 -25.49 -1.94 9.06
CA ALA A 275 -24.56 -2.64 9.95
C ALA A 275 -23.73 -3.73 9.25
N ASP A 276 -24.23 -4.27 8.14
CA ASP A 276 -23.59 -5.30 7.31
C ASP A 276 -22.60 -4.73 6.28
N ALA A 277 -22.32 -3.42 6.33
CA ALA A 277 -21.29 -2.81 5.50
C ALA A 277 -19.91 -3.48 5.72
N GLU A 278 -19.27 -3.89 4.64
CA GLU A 278 -17.98 -4.59 4.64
C GLU A 278 -16.79 -3.64 4.77
N SER A 279 -16.95 -2.37 4.41
CA SER A 279 -15.94 -1.36 4.68
C SER A 279 -16.55 0.01 4.80
N VAL A 280 -16.05 0.81 5.75
CA VAL A 280 -16.45 2.21 5.91
C VAL A 280 -15.21 3.06 6.11
N VAL A 281 -15.07 4.08 5.26
CA VAL A 281 -14.05 5.13 5.40
C VAL A 281 -14.78 6.46 5.53
N ALA A 282 -14.81 7.01 6.74
CA ALA A 282 -15.37 8.33 7.00
C ALA A 282 -14.26 9.36 7.21
N SER A 283 -14.43 10.57 6.68
CA SER A 283 -13.48 11.66 6.87
C SER A 283 -14.16 13.01 7.02
N ALA A 284 -13.43 13.94 7.65
CA ALA A 284 -13.83 15.34 7.71
C ALA A 284 -13.56 15.94 6.33
N CYS A 285 -14.61 16.17 5.58
CA CYS A 285 -14.53 16.77 4.27
C CYS A 285 -14.89 18.25 4.35
N HIS A 286 -13.90 19.13 4.31
CA HIS A 286 -14.14 20.57 4.30
C HIS A 286 -15.05 20.98 3.12
N PRO A 287 -16.06 21.86 3.29
CA PRO A 287 -16.96 22.27 2.22
C PRO A 287 -16.23 22.86 1.00
N GLU A 288 -15.12 23.55 1.23
CA GLU A 288 -14.27 24.08 0.14
C GLU A 288 -13.55 22.99 -0.69
N SER A 289 -13.61 21.71 -0.34
CA SER A 289 -12.89 20.65 -1.06
C SER A 289 -13.33 20.54 -2.53
N GLY A 290 -14.63 20.70 -2.81
CA GLY A 290 -15.15 20.73 -4.17
C GLY A 290 -14.57 21.92 -4.95
N ALA A 291 -14.66 23.12 -4.39
CA ALA A 291 -14.09 24.32 -5.00
C ALA A 291 -12.57 24.20 -5.22
N TYR A 292 -11.86 23.56 -4.29
CA TYR A 292 -10.43 23.29 -4.42
C TYR A 292 -10.14 22.35 -5.61
N LEU A 293 -10.91 21.27 -5.76
CA LEU A 293 -10.81 20.37 -6.91
C LEU A 293 -11.15 21.10 -8.23
N GLY A 294 -12.23 21.89 -8.27
CA GLY A 294 -12.63 22.67 -9.44
C GLY A 294 -11.52 23.62 -9.92
N ARG A 295 -10.79 24.26 -8.99
CA ARG A 295 -9.61 25.08 -9.30
C ARG A 295 -8.44 24.29 -9.87
N TRP A 296 -8.29 23.02 -9.51
CA TRP A 296 -7.27 22.15 -10.10
C TRP A 296 -7.68 21.66 -11.48
N LEU A 297 -8.93 21.25 -11.66
CA LEU A 297 -9.47 20.84 -12.96
C LEU A 297 -9.31 21.95 -14.01
N THR A 298 -9.72 23.18 -13.67
CA THR A 298 -9.54 24.37 -14.53
C THR A 298 -8.08 24.77 -14.78
N ARG A 299 -7.13 24.28 -13.97
CA ARG A 299 -5.68 24.48 -14.22
C ARG A 299 -5.07 23.41 -15.08
N VAL A 300 -5.52 22.16 -14.95
CA VAL A 300 -5.13 21.07 -15.86
C VAL A 300 -5.68 21.34 -17.26
N ASP A 301 -6.82 22.02 -17.37
CA ASP A 301 -7.39 22.52 -18.62
C ASP A 301 -6.40 23.40 -19.43
N LEU A 302 -5.51 24.15 -18.76
CA LEU A 302 -4.43 24.90 -19.45
C LEU A 302 -3.37 23.99 -20.10
N LEU A 303 -3.34 22.69 -19.77
CA LEU A 303 -2.41 21.68 -20.26
C LEU A 303 -3.09 20.61 -21.13
N ASP A 304 -4.42 20.63 -21.26
CA ASP A 304 -5.19 19.69 -22.07
C ASP A 304 -5.71 20.36 -23.35
N PRO A 305 -5.04 20.18 -24.51
CA PRO A 305 -5.51 20.72 -25.79
C PRO A 305 -6.72 19.97 -26.37
N LEU A 306 -7.14 18.84 -25.78
CA LEU A 306 -8.22 17.97 -26.29
C LEU A 306 -9.57 18.26 -25.62
N GLY A 307 -9.56 19.05 -24.54
CA GLY A 307 -10.75 19.56 -23.92
C GLY A 307 -11.61 18.50 -23.20
N PHE A 308 -11.03 17.40 -22.74
CA PHE A 308 -11.77 16.36 -22.03
C PHE A 308 -12.30 16.84 -20.67
N LEU A 309 -11.58 17.78 -20.03
CA LEU A 309 -11.99 18.43 -18.78
C LEU A 309 -12.74 19.76 -18.98
N THR A 310 -13.18 20.07 -20.21
CA THR A 310 -13.72 21.40 -20.59
C THR A 310 -15.09 21.75 -20.03
N ASP A 311 -15.74 20.86 -19.28
CA ASP A 311 -17.02 21.24 -18.70
C ASP A 311 -16.83 22.20 -17.51
N SER A 312 -16.68 23.48 -17.85
CA SER A 312 -16.73 24.61 -16.91
C SER A 312 -17.95 24.57 -15.99
N GLN A 313 -19.00 23.83 -16.37
CA GLN A 313 -20.17 23.60 -15.52
C GLN A 313 -19.84 22.69 -14.35
N LEU A 314 -19.07 21.59 -14.54
CA LEU A 314 -18.69 20.71 -13.44
C LEU A 314 -17.85 21.45 -12.40
N ALA A 315 -16.85 22.22 -12.83
CA ALA A 315 -16.06 23.06 -11.93
C ALA A 315 -16.94 24.08 -11.18
N SER A 316 -17.88 24.73 -11.87
CA SER A 316 -18.86 25.64 -11.27
C SER A 316 -19.78 24.93 -10.25
N HIS A 317 -20.21 23.70 -10.53
CA HIS A 317 -20.99 22.90 -9.59
C HIS A 317 -20.20 22.51 -8.34
N LEU A 318 -18.94 22.12 -8.51
CA LEU A 318 -18.03 21.82 -7.41
C LEU A 318 -17.74 23.06 -6.55
N GLU A 319 -17.71 24.26 -7.14
CA GLU A 319 -17.62 25.51 -6.38
C GLU A 319 -18.93 25.84 -5.64
N ARG A 320 -20.09 25.60 -6.27
CA ARG A 320 -21.41 25.79 -5.64
C ARG A 320 -21.66 24.81 -4.50
N SER A 321 -21.10 23.60 -4.55
CA SER A 321 -21.35 22.54 -3.56
C SER A 321 -20.91 22.91 -2.14
N ALA A 322 -19.88 23.75 -2.02
CA ALA A 322 -19.43 24.28 -0.73
C ALA A 322 -20.50 25.04 0.05
N ARG A 323 -21.59 25.49 -0.60
CA ARG A 323 -22.67 26.25 0.06
C ARG A 323 -23.69 25.37 0.78
N TYR A 324 -23.82 24.11 0.36
CA TYR A 324 -24.87 23.22 0.88
C TYR A 324 -24.31 21.91 1.45
N LEU A 325 -23.06 21.55 1.16
CA LEU A 325 -22.42 20.38 1.76
C LEU A 325 -21.83 20.71 3.13
N GLY A 326 -21.98 19.77 4.06
CA GLY A 326 -21.36 19.81 5.38
C GLY A 326 -19.94 19.25 5.39
N HIS A 327 -19.42 19.10 6.62
CA HIS A 327 -18.05 18.71 6.92
C HIS A 327 -17.82 17.21 7.01
N GLU A 328 -18.85 16.39 6.81
CA GLU A 328 -18.76 14.94 7.01
C GLU A 328 -19.03 14.22 5.68
N CYS A 329 -18.17 13.26 5.36
CA CYS A 329 -18.31 12.38 4.22
C CYS A 329 -17.90 10.95 4.62
N ALA A 330 -18.47 9.97 3.93
CA ALA A 330 -18.04 8.58 4.04
C ALA A 330 -18.14 7.88 2.70
N GLN A 331 -17.21 6.96 2.46
CA GLN A 331 -17.29 5.97 1.41
C GLN A 331 -17.54 4.61 2.07
N VAL A 332 -18.51 3.87 1.54
CA VAL A 332 -18.99 2.63 2.12
C VAL A 332 -19.03 1.55 1.05
N THR A 333 -18.45 0.40 1.38
CA THR A 333 -18.64 -0.84 0.66
C THR A 333 -19.74 -1.62 1.36
N LEU A 334 -20.85 -1.85 0.68
CA LEU A 334 -21.99 -2.62 1.16
C LEU A 334 -21.72 -4.13 1.09
N ALA A 335 -22.56 -4.93 1.74
CA ALA A 335 -22.48 -6.38 1.75
C ALA A 335 -22.41 -6.97 0.33
N GLY A 336 -21.45 -7.87 0.09
CA GLY A 336 -21.16 -8.47 -1.21
C GLY A 336 -20.07 -7.76 -2.02
N GLY A 337 -19.65 -6.57 -1.62
CA GLY A 337 -18.68 -5.76 -2.38
C GLY A 337 -17.28 -6.35 -2.47
N MET A 338 -16.77 -6.95 -1.40
CA MET A 338 -15.48 -7.66 -1.38
C MET A 338 -15.49 -8.84 -2.34
N LYS A 339 -16.56 -9.65 -2.32
CA LYS A 339 -16.71 -10.81 -3.22
C LYS A 339 -16.85 -10.37 -4.68
N SER A 340 -17.63 -9.31 -4.92
CA SER A 340 -17.74 -8.72 -6.26
C SER A 340 -16.41 -8.19 -6.79
N GLY A 341 -15.59 -7.59 -5.92
CA GLY A 341 -14.25 -7.09 -6.29
C GLY A 341 -13.25 -8.17 -6.68
N LEU A 342 -13.50 -9.43 -6.33
CA LEU A 342 -12.69 -10.58 -6.76
C LEU A 342 -13.02 -11.03 -8.18
N ASP A 343 -14.17 -10.63 -8.73
CA ASP A 343 -14.55 -10.99 -10.09
C ASP A 343 -13.85 -10.10 -11.12
N ALA A 344 -12.71 -10.59 -11.61
CA ALA A 344 -11.90 -9.92 -12.62
C ALA A 344 -12.56 -9.86 -14.01
N SER A 345 -13.63 -10.65 -14.26
CA SER A 345 -14.39 -10.57 -15.51
C SER A 345 -15.19 -9.27 -15.62
N THR A 346 -15.57 -8.69 -14.47
CA THR A 346 -16.38 -7.48 -14.38
C THR A 346 -15.75 -6.47 -13.40
N PRO A 347 -14.67 -5.76 -13.77
CA PRO A 347 -13.89 -4.92 -12.85
C PRO A 347 -14.66 -3.73 -12.25
N LEU A 348 -15.81 -3.37 -12.84
CA LEU A 348 -16.70 -2.33 -12.32
C LEU A 348 -17.84 -2.86 -11.45
N SER A 349 -18.00 -4.18 -11.30
CA SER A 349 -19.06 -4.78 -10.46
C SER A 349 -18.98 -4.31 -9.01
N GLY A 350 -17.79 -3.98 -8.51
CA GLY A 350 -17.62 -3.37 -7.18
C GLY A 350 -18.36 -2.03 -7.01
N LEU A 351 -18.69 -1.32 -8.10
CA LEU A 351 -19.51 -0.10 -8.04
C LEU A 351 -20.98 -0.38 -7.72
N ASP A 352 -21.47 -1.61 -7.93
CA ASP A 352 -22.81 -2.05 -7.50
C ASP A 352 -22.94 -2.19 -5.98
N TYR A 353 -21.82 -2.08 -5.26
CA TYR A 353 -21.75 -2.17 -3.80
C TYR A 353 -21.10 -0.95 -3.17
N SER A 354 -20.76 0.08 -3.95
CA SER A 354 -20.08 1.28 -3.48
C SER A 354 -21.07 2.45 -3.39
N VAL A 355 -21.17 3.03 -2.19
CA VAL A 355 -21.99 4.21 -1.94
C VAL A 355 -21.18 5.26 -1.19
N THR A 356 -21.47 6.53 -1.45
CA THR A 356 -20.88 7.63 -0.70
C THR A 356 -21.96 8.42 0.02
N TYR A 357 -21.72 8.70 1.29
CA TYR A 357 -22.53 9.54 2.13
C TYR A 357 -21.87 10.91 2.26
N ARG A 358 -22.65 11.97 2.12
CA ARG A 358 -22.20 13.33 2.34
C ARG A 358 -23.20 14.08 3.18
N ARG A 359 -22.78 14.61 4.32
CA ARG A 359 -23.65 15.44 5.15
C ARG A 359 -24.01 16.73 4.40
N VAL A 360 -25.24 17.16 4.56
CA VAL A 360 -25.82 18.34 3.90
C VAL A 360 -26.10 19.38 4.97
N ALA A 361 -25.50 20.56 4.83
CA ALA A 361 -25.71 21.70 5.72
C ALA A 361 -26.97 22.50 5.35
N ASP A 362 -27.36 22.52 4.07
CA ASP A 362 -28.56 23.18 3.57
C ASP A 362 -29.30 22.22 2.61
N MET A 363 -30.36 21.59 3.12
CA MET A 363 -31.11 20.56 2.41
C MET A 363 -31.90 21.14 1.22
N ASP A 364 -32.42 22.35 1.36
CA ASP A 364 -33.21 22.99 0.31
C ASP A 364 -32.31 23.40 -0.86
N ALA A 365 -31.15 23.98 -0.55
CA ALA A 365 -30.14 24.30 -1.56
C ALA A 365 -29.60 23.02 -2.25
N ALA A 366 -29.34 21.95 -1.51
CA ALA A 366 -28.90 20.68 -2.09
C ALA A 366 -29.95 20.11 -3.05
N ARG A 367 -31.22 20.04 -2.64
CA ARG A 367 -32.33 19.56 -3.47
C ARG A 367 -32.52 20.38 -4.74
N ALA A 368 -32.30 21.69 -4.67
CA ALA A 368 -32.41 22.57 -5.82
C ALA A 368 -31.25 22.39 -6.83
N GLN A 369 -30.05 22.07 -6.36
CA GLN A 369 -28.83 22.04 -7.20
C GLN A 369 -28.44 20.64 -7.70
N LEU A 370 -28.81 19.57 -6.99
CA LEU A 370 -28.41 18.21 -7.33
C LEU A 370 -28.95 17.66 -8.65
N PRO A 371 -30.18 17.98 -9.12
CA PRO A 371 -30.63 17.52 -10.42
C PRO A 371 -29.72 17.99 -11.56
N GLU A 372 -29.28 19.26 -11.51
CA GLU A 372 -28.37 19.84 -12.50
C GLU A 372 -26.97 19.20 -12.39
N TYR A 373 -26.46 19.01 -11.17
CA TYR A 373 -25.16 18.39 -10.93
C TYR A 373 -25.10 16.92 -11.39
N ALA A 374 -26.11 16.11 -11.03
CA ALA A 374 -26.21 14.72 -11.44
C ALA A 374 -26.36 14.60 -12.97
N ALA A 375 -27.08 15.52 -13.61
CA ALA A 375 -27.16 15.57 -15.06
C ALA A 375 -25.79 15.87 -15.71
N SER A 376 -25.03 16.84 -15.17
CA SER A 376 -23.67 17.15 -15.65
C SER A 376 -22.71 15.96 -15.47
N ILE A 377 -22.73 15.27 -14.33
CA ILE A 377 -21.92 14.05 -14.13
C ILE A 377 -22.31 12.95 -15.11
N ASN A 378 -23.62 12.67 -15.24
CA ASN A 378 -24.09 11.61 -16.14
C ASN A 378 -23.80 11.95 -17.61
N ALA A 379 -23.87 13.22 -18.00
CA ALA A 379 -23.46 13.67 -19.32
C ALA A 379 -21.94 13.52 -19.53
N ALA A 380 -21.12 13.82 -18.52
CA ALA A 380 -19.67 13.64 -18.58
C ALA A 380 -19.29 12.15 -18.68
N ILE A 381 -19.95 11.26 -17.92
CA ILE A 381 -19.74 9.80 -18.01
C ILE A 381 -20.13 9.29 -19.40
N ALA A 382 -21.31 9.68 -19.90
CA ALA A 382 -21.76 9.30 -21.23
C ALA A 382 -20.83 9.83 -22.34
N GLY A 383 -20.30 11.05 -22.19
CA GLY A 383 -19.36 11.65 -23.15
C GLY A 383 -17.93 11.13 -23.05
N ALA A 384 -17.57 10.47 -21.94
CA ALA A 384 -16.22 9.95 -21.73
C ALA A 384 -15.89 8.79 -22.67
N SER A 385 -16.86 7.92 -22.95
CA SER A 385 -16.71 6.83 -23.91
C SER A 385 -16.47 7.35 -25.33
N ASP A 386 -17.23 8.37 -25.75
CA ASP A 386 -17.08 9.01 -27.06
C ASP A 386 -15.76 9.78 -27.21
N SER A 387 -15.29 10.41 -26.13
CA SER A 387 -14.00 11.08 -26.10
C SER A 387 -12.84 10.09 -26.14
N LEU A 388 -12.93 8.98 -25.40
CA LEU A 388 -11.94 7.90 -25.45
C LEU A 388 -11.90 7.26 -26.84
N LYS A 389 -13.06 7.01 -27.47
CA LYS A 389 -13.15 6.59 -28.87
C LYS A 389 -12.49 7.58 -29.80
N THR A 390 -12.74 8.87 -29.61
CA THR A 390 -12.17 9.92 -30.47
C THR A 390 -10.65 9.98 -30.30
N LEU A 391 -10.12 9.87 -29.09
CA LEU A 391 -8.68 9.84 -28.81
C LEU A 391 -8.00 8.59 -29.39
N LEU A 392 -8.69 7.45 -29.40
CA LEU A 392 -8.19 6.21 -29.99
C LEU A 392 -8.36 6.15 -31.51
N LYS A 393 -9.38 6.84 -32.06
CA LYS A 393 -9.63 6.98 -33.51
C LYS A 393 -8.81 8.08 -34.16
N ASP A 394 -8.45 9.13 -33.41
CA ASP A 394 -7.55 10.16 -33.90
C ASP A 394 -6.19 9.53 -34.15
N ASP A 395 -5.78 9.58 -35.42
CA ASP A 395 -4.62 8.94 -36.03
C ASP A 395 -3.27 9.44 -35.45
N THR A 396 -3.24 10.06 -34.28
CA THR A 396 -2.03 10.51 -33.58
C THR A 396 -1.26 9.36 -32.93
N LEU A 397 -1.95 8.36 -32.37
CA LEU A 397 -1.34 7.10 -31.93
C LEU A 397 -1.12 6.11 -33.10
N GLY A 398 -2.10 6.03 -34.02
CA GLY A 398 -2.01 5.21 -35.24
C GLY A 398 -0.93 5.67 -36.23
N GLY A 399 -0.75 6.99 -36.38
CA GLY A 399 0.28 7.60 -37.22
C GLY A 399 1.70 7.46 -36.67
N MET A 400 1.87 7.45 -35.34
CA MET A 400 3.16 7.15 -34.71
C MET A 400 3.56 5.69 -34.93
N GLY A 401 2.62 4.75 -34.78
CA GLY A 401 2.84 3.31 -35.00
C GLY A 401 3.11 2.93 -36.46
N ARG A 402 2.42 3.56 -37.43
CA ARG A 402 2.62 3.31 -38.87
C ARG A 402 3.94 3.87 -39.44
N SER A 403 4.59 4.79 -38.74
CA SER A 403 5.88 5.36 -39.15
C SER A 403 7.10 4.53 -38.73
N MET A 404 6.91 3.47 -37.93
CA MET A 404 7.99 2.54 -37.57
C MET A 404 8.13 1.42 -38.61
N PRO A 405 9.29 1.28 -39.28
CA PRO A 405 9.50 0.23 -40.27
C PRO A 405 9.73 -1.14 -39.61
N GLY A 406 9.10 -2.19 -40.16
CA GLY A 406 9.32 -3.59 -39.78
C GLY A 406 8.14 -4.26 -39.06
N ARG A 407 8.38 -5.47 -38.51
CA ARG A 407 7.37 -6.34 -37.87
C ARG A 407 6.53 -5.69 -36.76
N MET A 408 6.95 -4.53 -36.22
CA MET A 408 6.15 -3.72 -35.28
C MET A 408 4.92 -3.06 -35.93
N GLY A 409 4.99 -2.65 -37.20
CA GLY A 409 3.85 -2.07 -37.90
C GLY A 409 2.72 -3.08 -38.17
N ALA A 410 3.07 -4.35 -38.33
CA ALA A 410 2.10 -5.45 -38.46
C ALA A 410 1.47 -5.84 -37.12
N ALA A 411 2.24 -5.81 -36.01
CA ALA A 411 1.73 -6.03 -34.67
C ALA A 411 0.73 -4.94 -34.22
N ALA A 412 0.95 -3.68 -34.61
CA ALA A 412 0.02 -2.57 -34.37
C ALA A 412 -1.30 -2.71 -35.16
N ALA A 413 -1.27 -3.33 -36.34
CA ALA A 413 -2.48 -3.60 -37.14
C ALA A 413 -3.32 -4.76 -36.59
N VAL A 414 -2.67 -5.80 -36.03
CA VAL A 414 -3.35 -6.93 -35.36
C VAL A 414 -3.91 -6.52 -33.99
N GLY A 415 -3.25 -5.59 -33.29
CA GLY A 415 -3.77 -4.99 -32.04
C GLY A 415 -5.06 -4.17 -32.21
N GLY A 416 -5.38 -3.71 -33.42
CA GLY A 416 -6.60 -2.94 -33.69
C GLY A 416 -7.90 -3.73 -33.52
N ALA A 417 -7.89 -5.05 -33.79
CA ALA A 417 -9.07 -5.89 -33.62
C ALA A 417 -9.33 -6.25 -32.13
N ALA A 418 -8.26 -6.38 -31.33
CA ALA A 418 -8.36 -6.51 -29.87
C ALA A 418 -8.72 -5.19 -29.19
N ALA A 419 -8.36 -4.05 -29.80
CA ALA A 419 -8.80 -2.73 -29.34
C ALA A 419 -10.32 -2.56 -29.53
N ASP A 420 -10.91 -3.01 -30.64
CA ASP A 420 -12.36 -2.90 -30.89
C ASP A 420 -13.22 -3.74 -29.92
N SER A 421 -12.77 -4.93 -29.51
CA SER A 421 -13.46 -5.71 -28.46
C SER A 421 -13.32 -5.08 -27.08
N SER A 422 -12.13 -4.58 -26.74
CA SER A 422 -11.90 -3.83 -25.49
C SER A 422 -12.70 -2.52 -25.43
N LEU A 423 -12.92 -1.87 -26.58
CA LEU A 423 -13.74 -0.66 -26.70
C LEU A 423 -15.22 -0.92 -26.52
N LYS A 424 -15.75 -2.04 -27.06
CA LYS A 424 -17.12 -2.46 -26.79
C LYS A 424 -17.31 -2.81 -25.31
N MET A 425 -16.34 -3.50 -24.70
CA MET A 425 -16.37 -3.77 -23.27
C MET A 425 -16.37 -2.48 -22.44
N VAL A 426 -15.54 -1.50 -22.79
CA VAL A 426 -15.52 -0.18 -22.12
C VAL A 426 -16.82 0.60 -22.37
N ASP A 427 -17.40 0.51 -23.56
CA ASP A 427 -18.71 1.11 -23.88
C ASP A 427 -19.85 0.50 -23.07
N ASP A 428 -19.92 -0.83 -23.02
CA ASP A 428 -20.95 -1.54 -22.27
C ASP A 428 -20.77 -1.31 -20.75
N LEU A 429 -19.52 -1.17 -20.28
CA LEU A 429 -19.19 -0.85 -18.90
C LEU A 429 -19.53 0.60 -18.52
N LEU A 430 -19.13 1.59 -19.33
CA LEU A 430 -19.39 3.01 -19.06
C LEU A 430 -20.83 3.42 -19.37
N GLY A 431 -21.47 2.80 -20.36
CA GLY A 431 -22.84 3.11 -20.78
C GLY A 431 -23.89 2.76 -19.74
N ASN A 432 -23.58 1.80 -18.85
CA ASN A 432 -24.44 1.41 -17.74
C ASN A 432 -24.17 2.21 -16.45
N LEU A 433 -23.06 2.96 -16.38
CA LEU A 433 -22.75 3.77 -15.21
C LEU A 433 -23.62 5.02 -15.19
N LYS A 434 -24.44 5.12 -14.15
CA LYS A 434 -25.26 6.30 -13.89
C LYS A 434 -25.16 6.68 -12.44
N MET A 435 -24.69 7.91 -12.20
CA MET A 435 -24.80 8.52 -10.88
C MET A 435 -26.28 8.65 -10.53
N VAL A 436 -26.68 7.92 -9.49
CA VAL A 436 -27.97 8.00 -8.82
C VAL A 436 -27.76 8.57 -7.42
N TYR A 437 -28.79 9.20 -6.86
CA TYR A 437 -28.71 9.80 -5.55
C TYR A 437 -30.05 9.81 -4.83
N ALA A 438 -29.99 9.88 -3.51
CA ALA A 438 -31.14 10.09 -2.64
C ALA A 438 -30.72 10.84 -1.37
N PHE A 439 -31.70 11.18 -0.55
CA PHE A 439 -31.47 11.82 0.74
C PHE A 439 -32.02 10.94 1.86
N ARG A 440 -31.23 10.79 2.93
CA ARG A 440 -31.62 10.10 4.17
C ARG A 440 -31.20 10.95 5.37
N GLY A 441 -32.17 11.48 6.10
CA GLY A 441 -31.90 12.45 7.18
C GLY A 441 -31.14 13.67 6.66
N GLU A 442 -29.99 13.95 7.26
CA GLU A 442 -29.08 15.05 6.86
C GLU A 442 -28.04 14.63 5.80
N TYR A 443 -28.16 13.44 5.19
CA TYR A 443 -27.17 12.93 4.25
C TYR A 443 -27.71 12.89 2.82
N LEU A 444 -26.88 13.33 1.90
CA LEU A 444 -26.92 13.00 0.48
C LEU A 444 -26.18 11.67 0.29
N ILE A 445 -26.86 10.67 -0.29
CA ILE A 445 -26.29 9.38 -0.64
C ILE A 445 -26.17 9.35 -2.16
N THR A 446 -24.98 9.03 -2.67
CA THR A 446 -24.75 8.87 -4.11
C THR A 446 -24.13 7.52 -4.41
N ALA A 447 -24.53 6.92 -5.52
CA ALA A 447 -24.05 5.63 -6.00
C ALA A 447 -24.01 5.63 -7.53
N PHE A 448 -23.38 4.61 -8.13
CA PHE A 448 -23.40 4.39 -9.57
C PHE A 448 -24.36 3.28 -10.03
N SER A 449 -25.06 2.68 -9.07
CA SER A 449 -26.03 1.61 -9.28
C SER A 449 -27.26 1.86 -8.43
N GLN A 450 -28.44 1.61 -9.00
CA GLN A 450 -29.70 1.75 -8.26
C GLN A 450 -29.79 0.71 -7.14
N THR A 451 -29.28 -0.51 -7.37
CA THR A 451 -29.23 -1.58 -6.37
C THR A 451 -28.44 -1.14 -5.13
N ALA A 452 -27.27 -0.53 -5.33
CA ALA A 452 -26.45 0.01 -4.24
C ALA A 452 -27.19 1.09 -3.44
N LEU A 453 -27.88 2.00 -4.16
CA LEU A 453 -28.63 3.09 -3.56
C LEU A 453 -29.82 2.56 -2.73
N ASP A 454 -30.56 1.60 -3.28
CA ASP A 454 -31.71 1.00 -2.59
C ASP A 454 -31.28 0.25 -1.33
N ALA A 455 -30.17 -0.50 -1.40
CA ALA A 455 -29.58 -1.17 -0.23
C ALA A 455 -29.13 -0.16 0.85
N ALA A 456 -28.52 0.96 0.45
CA ALA A 456 -28.12 2.02 1.39
C ALA A 456 -29.32 2.76 2.03
N LEU A 457 -30.48 2.72 1.38
CA LEU A 457 -31.72 3.35 1.85
C LEU A 457 -32.62 2.41 2.65
N ASP A 458 -32.28 1.13 2.78
CA ASP A 458 -33.06 0.19 3.57
C ASP A 458 -33.10 0.65 5.05
N GLU A 459 -34.31 0.95 5.53
CA GLU A 459 -34.57 1.38 6.91
C GLU A 459 -34.87 0.20 7.84
N THR A 460 -35.04 -1.01 7.28
CA THR A 460 -35.31 -2.22 8.06
C THR A 460 -34.04 -2.87 8.59
N ALA A 461 -32.90 -2.62 7.94
CA ALA A 461 -31.59 -3.09 8.38
C ALA A 461 -31.11 -2.33 9.63
N PRO A 462 -30.47 -3.03 10.60
CA PRO A 462 -29.80 -2.36 11.72
C PRO A 462 -28.69 -1.45 11.20
N THR A 463 -28.40 -0.38 11.93
CA THR A 463 -27.36 0.60 11.54
C THR A 463 -26.02 0.25 12.15
N LEU A 464 -24.92 0.72 11.55
CA LEU A 464 -23.56 0.48 12.03
C LEU A 464 -23.36 0.94 13.48
N ALA A 465 -24.04 2.02 13.90
CA ALA A 465 -24.03 2.48 15.29
C ALA A 465 -24.55 1.44 16.30
N GLN A 466 -25.34 0.47 15.84
CA GLN A 466 -25.91 -0.61 16.64
C GLN A 466 -25.10 -1.91 16.53
N ASP A 467 -24.10 -1.98 15.64
CA ASP A 467 -23.22 -3.14 15.50
C ASP A 467 -22.29 -3.28 16.71
N ALA A 468 -22.24 -4.48 17.28
CA ALA A 468 -21.43 -4.77 18.46
C ALA A 468 -19.93 -4.70 18.15
N GLY A 469 -19.50 -5.11 16.95
CA GLY A 469 -18.11 -5.04 16.52
C GLY A 469 -17.62 -3.60 16.38
N PHE A 470 -18.43 -2.75 15.75
CA PHE A 470 -18.15 -1.32 15.61
C PHE A 470 -18.07 -0.62 16.96
N VAL A 471 -19.02 -0.89 17.87
CA VAL A 471 -19.00 -0.33 19.23
C VAL A 471 -17.75 -0.80 20.00
N ALA A 472 -17.37 -2.07 19.85
CA ALA A 472 -16.17 -2.63 20.48
C ALA A 472 -14.86 -2.04 19.93
N ALA A 473 -14.84 -1.58 18.67
CA ALA A 473 -13.68 -0.92 18.08
C ALA A 473 -13.33 0.42 18.77
N GLY A 474 -14.26 1.02 19.51
CA GLY A 474 -13.99 2.15 20.41
C GLY A 474 -13.51 3.42 19.69
N LEU A 475 -13.86 3.60 18.42
CA LEU A 475 -13.48 4.73 17.60
C LEU A 475 -14.10 6.04 18.15
N ASN A 476 -13.30 7.08 18.36
CA ASN A 476 -13.83 8.37 18.81
C ASN A 476 -14.39 9.20 17.64
N MET A 477 -15.70 9.40 17.64
CA MET A 477 -16.44 10.11 16.60
C MET A 477 -16.40 11.64 16.73
N LYS A 478 -15.92 12.19 17.86
CA LYS A 478 -15.96 13.63 18.13
C LYS A 478 -14.68 14.32 17.75
N PHE A 479 -14.80 15.50 17.14
CA PHE A 479 -13.69 16.36 16.73
C PHE A 479 -12.57 15.56 16.03
N SER A 480 -12.97 14.71 15.10
CA SER A 480 -12.11 13.73 14.43
C SER A 480 -11.89 14.15 12.97
N ALA A 481 -10.71 13.86 12.43
CA ALA A 481 -10.42 14.04 11.01
C ALA A 481 -10.93 12.88 10.15
N GLY A 482 -11.17 11.72 10.75
CA GLY A 482 -11.68 10.56 10.05
C GLY A 482 -11.56 9.27 10.85
N TRP A 483 -12.22 8.25 10.36
CA TRP A 483 -12.13 6.90 10.89
C TRP A 483 -12.37 5.88 9.77
N THR A 484 -11.84 4.69 9.97
CA THR A 484 -12.05 3.54 9.10
C THR A 484 -12.47 2.36 9.95
N TYR A 485 -13.45 1.61 9.47
CA TYR A 485 -13.87 0.36 10.05
C TYR A 485 -14.05 -0.67 8.94
N VAL A 486 -13.38 -1.81 9.10
CA VAL A 486 -13.53 -2.99 8.26
C VAL A 486 -13.79 -4.13 9.24
N PRO A 487 -15.01 -4.70 9.28
CA PRO A 487 -15.30 -5.86 10.11
C PRO A 487 -14.44 -7.07 9.68
N ASN A 488 -14.45 -8.11 10.51
CA ASN A 488 -13.91 -9.41 10.11
C ASN A 488 -14.70 -9.90 8.87
N PRO A 489 -14.05 -10.13 7.72
CA PRO A 489 -14.73 -10.62 6.53
C PRO A 489 -15.30 -12.03 6.80
N ALA A 490 -16.28 -12.43 5.99
CA ALA A 490 -16.68 -13.82 5.94
C ALA A 490 -15.52 -14.67 5.42
N ASP A 491 -15.37 -15.88 5.94
CA ASP A 491 -14.33 -16.81 5.50
C ASP A 491 -14.49 -17.06 3.99
N LEU A 492 -13.42 -16.88 3.23
CA LEU A 492 -13.34 -17.24 1.82
C LEU A 492 -12.88 -18.69 1.70
N SER A 493 -13.52 -19.48 0.83
CA SER A 493 -12.99 -20.79 0.48
C SER A 493 -11.88 -20.66 -0.58
N GLY A 494 -10.93 -21.59 -0.59
CA GLY A 494 -9.91 -21.64 -1.64
C GLY A 494 -10.50 -21.88 -3.04
N GLU A 495 -11.66 -22.53 -3.13
CA GLU A 495 -12.44 -22.69 -4.37
C GLU A 495 -13.04 -21.37 -4.88
N GLU A 496 -13.49 -20.50 -3.98
CA GLU A 496 -13.98 -19.17 -4.34
C GLU A 496 -12.85 -18.28 -4.83
N LEU A 497 -11.69 -18.34 -4.17
CA LEU A 497 -10.52 -17.56 -4.56
C LEU A 497 -9.87 -18.09 -5.86
N SER A 498 -9.79 -19.41 -6.03
CA SER A 498 -9.27 -20.02 -7.26
C SER A 498 -10.16 -19.70 -8.46
N ARG A 499 -11.49 -19.75 -8.30
CA ARG A 499 -12.44 -19.35 -9.34
C ARG A 499 -12.27 -17.89 -9.74
N ALA A 500 -12.06 -16.99 -8.78
CA ALA A 500 -11.81 -15.58 -9.04
C ALA A 500 -10.48 -15.33 -9.78
N ILE A 501 -9.42 -16.05 -9.42
CA ILE A 501 -8.13 -15.97 -10.09
C ILE A 501 -8.23 -16.52 -11.52
N LEU A 502 -8.88 -17.68 -11.70
CA LEU A 502 -9.05 -18.35 -12.99
C LEU A 502 -9.97 -17.58 -13.94
N SER A 503 -11.05 -16.96 -13.44
CA SER A 503 -11.91 -16.10 -14.26
C SER A 503 -11.18 -14.86 -14.78
N GLY A 504 -10.27 -14.29 -13.98
CA GLY A 504 -9.41 -13.18 -14.40
C GLY A 504 -8.34 -13.52 -15.45
N MET A 505 -8.02 -14.80 -15.61
CA MET A 505 -7.05 -15.28 -16.61
C MET A 505 -7.67 -15.59 -17.98
N GLY A 506 -8.96 -15.32 -18.16
CA GLY A 506 -9.64 -15.49 -19.46
C GLY A 506 -10.02 -16.94 -19.77
N GLY A 507 -10.40 -17.72 -18.75
CA GLY A 507 -10.77 -19.14 -18.86
C GLY A 507 -12.03 -19.46 -19.67
N GLU A 508 -12.64 -18.52 -20.40
CA GLU A 508 -13.80 -18.80 -21.27
C GLU A 508 -13.45 -19.61 -22.54
N GLY A 509 -12.20 -20.05 -22.70
CA GLY A 509 -11.74 -20.79 -23.88
C GLY A 509 -11.33 -22.26 -23.68
N MET A 510 -11.36 -22.81 -22.46
CA MET A 510 -10.86 -24.18 -22.22
C MET A 510 -11.93 -25.24 -21.94
N ASP A 511 -13.18 -24.86 -21.66
CA ASP A 511 -14.22 -25.82 -21.26
C ASP A 511 -15.19 -26.23 -22.41
N THR A 512 -15.07 -25.68 -23.63
CA THR A 512 -16.03 -25.95 -24.71
C THR A 512 -15.69 -27.10 -25.67
N ASP A 513 -14.55 -27.79 -25.52
CA ASP A 513 -14.13 -28.85 -26.47
C ASP A 513 -14.02 -30.26 -25.84
N MET A 514 -14.55 -30.51 -24.64
CA MET A 514 -14.57 -31.86 -24.03
C MET A 514 -15.92 -32.58 -24.01
N ASP A 515 -16.98 -32.01 -24.60
CA ASP A 515 -18.32 -32.63 -24.60
C ASP A 515 -18.58 -33.62 -25.75
N ASP A 516 -17.59 -33.95 -26.59
CA ASP A 516 -17.75 -34.81 -27.79
C ASP A 516 -17.02 -36.16 -27.72
N LEU A 517 -16.83 -36.73 -26.53
CA LEU A 517 -16.44 -38.13 -26.37
C LEU A 517 -17.63 -38.96 -25.88
N GLU A 518 -18.35 -39.53 -26.84
CA GLU A 518 -19.33 -40.60 -26.66
C GLU A 518 -18.74 -41.76 -25.85
N VAL A 519 -19.17 -41.90 -24.60
CA VAL A 519 -19.00 -43.14 -23.82
C VAL A 519 -20.28 -43.96 -23.98
N PRO A 520 -20.24 -45.19 -24.51
CA PRO A 520 -21.43 -45.99 -24.71
C PRO A 520 -21.99 -46.54 -23.39
N ASP A 521 -23.31 -46.46 -23.29
CA ASP A 521 -24.20 -47.06 -22.31
C ASP A 521 -23.74 -48.45 -21.82
N THR A 522 -23.62 -48.61 -20.50
CA THR A 522 -23.97 -49.87 -19.83
C THR A 522 -24.61 -49.59 -18.46
N ALA A 523 -25.65 -50.35 -18.20
CA ALA A 523 -26.73 -50.04 -17.27
C ALA A 523 -26.53 -50.58 -15.83
N GLU A 524 -27.49 -50.17 -15.00
CA GLU A 524 -27.97 -50.74 -13.73
C GLU A 524 -27.40 -50.19 -12.41
N ALA A 525 -28.26 -49.38 -11.78
CA ALA A 525 -28.35 -49.03 -10.35
C ALA A 525 -28.56 -50.31 -9.47
N PRO A 526 -28.50 -50.30 -8.11
CA PRO A 526 -29.13 -49.26 -7.28
C PRO A 526 -28.55 -48.96 -5.86
N GLU A 527 -29.18 -47.94 -5.27
CA GLU A 527 -29.50 -47.74 -3.85
C GLU A 527 -28.43 -47.26 -2.84
N ALA A 528 -28.74 -46.11 -2.25
CA ALA A 528 -28.15 -45.49 -1.07
C ALA A 528 -28.39 -46.34 0.22
N PRO A 529 -27.74 -46.04 1.36
CA PRO A 529 -28.30 -44.99 2.21
C PRO A 529 -27.31 -44.15 3.03
N ALA A 530 -27.86 -43.04 3.54
CA ALA A 530 -27.29 -42.09 4.48
C ALA A 530 -26.86 -42.68 5.83
N VAL A 531 -25.77 -42.15 6.43
CA VAL A 531 -25.49 -42.16 7.88
C VAL A 531 -24.57 -40.97 8.19
N ALA A 532 -25.09 -39.88 8.76
CA ALA A 532 -25.14 -39.52 10.18
C ALA A 532 -23.83 -38.95 10.79
N GLN A 533 -23.97 -37.71 11.28
CA GLN A 533 -23.09 -37.00 12.21
C GLN A 533 -22.91 -37.78 13.53
N VAL A 534 -21.70 -37.83 14.11
CA VAL A 534 -21.41 -37.63 15.56
C VAL A 534 -19.88 -37.40 15.77
N PRO A 535 -19.36 -36.96 16.94
CA PRO A 535 -18.61 -35.71 17.07
C PRO A 535 -17.19 -35.87 17.64
N ALA A 536 -16.51 -34.73 17.83
CA ALA A 536 -15.28 -34.55 18.59
C ALA A 536 -15.34 -35.15 20.00
N THR A 537 -14.24 -35.75 20.50
CA THR A 537 -13.40 -35.24 21.62
C THR A 537 -12.18 -36.19 21.89
N PRO A 538 -11.21 -35.87 22.80
CA PRO A 538 -9.78 -35.99 22.50
C PRO A 538 -9.04 -36.97 23.44
N GLY A 539 -7.79 -37.27 23.13
CA GLY A 539 -6.87 -37.96 24.06
C GLY A 539 -5.55 -38.25 23.39
N GLN A 540 -4.51 -37.48 23.68
CA GLN A 540 -3.50 -37.78 24.70
C GLN A 540 -2.65 -39.03 24.42
N SER A 541 -1.33 -38.77 24.43
CA SER A 541 -0.26 -39.70 24.77
C SER A 541 0.04 -40.78 23.72
N GLY A 542 1.28 -41.02 23.30
CA GLY A 542 2.54 -40.61 23.87
C GLY A 542 3.71 -41.20 23.08
N LYS A 543 4.86 -40.56 23.25
CA LYS A 543 6.20 -41.15 23.40
C LYS A 543 6.47 -42.50 22.70
N GLY A 544 7.10 -42.40 21.54
CA GLY A 544 8.51 -42.75 21.37
C GLY A 544 8.89 -44.24 21.25
N ARG A 545 9.49 -44.60 20.10
CA ARG A 545 10.83 -45.23 20.06
C ARG A 545 11.40 -45.21 18.63
N PRO A 546 12.73 -45.13 18.45
CA PRO A 546 13.39 -45.07 17.15
C PRO A 546 13.97 -46.44 16.72
N ALA A 547 14.15 -46.61 15.42
CA ALA A 547 15.10 -47.56 14.81
C ALA A 547 15.63 -46.86 13.54
N ALA A 548 16.88 -46.40 13.45
CA ALA A 548 18.17 -47.12 13.45
C ALA A 548 18.35 -48.02 12.21
N SER A 549 19.03 -47.40 11.24
CA SER A 549 19.94 -47.91 10.19
C SER A 549 20.11 -49.42 9.95
N GLN A 550 20.03 -49.77 8.66
CA GLN A 550 20.92 -50.70 7.94
C GLN A 550 21.21 -49.98 6.60
N THR A 551 22.41 -49.64 6.10
CA THR A 551 23.71 -50.33 5.90
C THR A 551 23.63 -51.70 5.26
N ASN A 552 23.85 -51.73 3.95
CA ASN A 552 24.72 -52.63 3.15
C ASN A 552 24.78 -52.00 1.74
N SER A 553 25.87 -51.41 1.25
CA SER A 553 27.15 -51.96 0.77
C SER A 553 27.04 -52.81 -0.50
N THR A 554 27.69 -52.31 -1.58
CA THR A 554 28.48 -53.03 -2.64
C THR A 554 27.72 -54.09 -3.46
N ASP A 555 27.78 -54.19 -4.79
CA ASP A 555 28.66 -53.77 -5.88
C ASP A 555 27.72 -53.45 -7.09
N GLU A 556 28.06 -52.99 -8.29
CA GLU A 556 29.11 -53.38 -9.23
C GLU A 556 28.94 -52.44 -10.45
N MET A 557 30.04 -52.06 -11.10
CA MET A 557 30.06 -51.40 -12.40
C MET A 557 29.63 -52.40 -13.48
N ASP A 558 28.80 -52.00 -14.42
CA ASP A 558 29.15 -52.00 -15.86
C ASP A 558 27.92 -51.67 -16.73
N ASP A 559 28.24 -51.20 -17.94
CA ASP A 559 27.41 -51.06 -19.12
C ASP A 559 26.54 -49.80 -19.26
N MET A 560 27.19 -48.81 -19.89
CA MET A 560 26.55 -47.85 -20.78
C MET A 560 25.88 -48.58 -21.94
N ASP A 561 24.63 -48.25 -22.23
CA ASP A 561 24.18 -48.11 -23.62
C ASP A 561 23.10 -47.02 -23.73
N PRO A 562 23.08 -46.21 -24.81
CA PRO A 562 22.23 -45.03 -24.93
C PRO A 562 21.09 -45.26 -25.93
N ASP A 563 19.91 -45.61 -25.44
CA ASP A 563 18.68 -45.60 -26.26
C ASP A 563 17.60 -44.77 -25.57
N MET A 564 17.75 -43.45 -25.67
CA MET A 564 16.67 -42.49 -25.42
C MET A 564 15.72 -42.51 -26.62
N MET A 565 14.81 -43.47 -26.66
CA MET A 565 13.58 -43.33 -27.43
C MET A 565 12.67 -42.34 -26.70
N PHE A 566 12.36 -41.25 -27.40
CA PHE A 566 11.29 -40.32 -27.04
C PHE A 566 9.98 -41.09 -27.02
N ASP A 567 9.48 -41.37 -25.81
CA ASP A 567 8.11 -41.80 -25.59
C ASP A 567 7.24 -40.55 -25.53
N ASP A 568 6.32 -40.46 -26.48
CA ASP A 568 5.33 -39.40 -26.69
C ASP A 568 4.20 -39.57 -25.67
N GLY A 569 4.54 -39.31 -24.41
CA GLY A 569 3.61 -39.35 -23.28
C GLY A 569 2.97 -37.99 -23.06
N GLY A 570 1.88 -37.71 -23.77
CA GLY A 570 0.95 -36.65 -23.42
C GLY A 570 0.40 -36.86 -22.01
N LEU A 571 0.99 -36.16 -21.04
CA LEU A 571 0.55 -36.16 -19.64
C LEU A 571 0.64 -34.73 -19.08
N GLY A 572 -0.52 -34.14 -18.80
CA GLY A 572 -0.72 -33.51 -17.49
C GLY A 572 -0.34 -32.04 -17.28
N ASP A 573 -0.16 -31.20 -18.31
CA ASP A 573 0.13 -29.78 -18.08
C ASP A 573 -1.05 -29.01 -17.42
N GLY A 574 -2.29 -29.47 -17.61
CA GLY A 574 -3.48 -28.86 -17.01
C GLY A 574 -3.69 -29.21 -15.52
N GLU A 575 -3.42 -30.45 -15.11
CA GLU A 575 -3.60 -30.88 -13.71
C GLU A 575 -2.51 -30.33 -12.79
N MET A 576 -1.28 -30.15 -13.29
CA MET A 576 -0.20 -29.56 -12.50
C MET A 576 -0.40 -28.06 -12.26
N MET A 577 -0.93 -27.31 -13.24
CA MET A 577 -1.30 -25.90 -13.03
C MET A 577 -2.53 -25.74 -12.13
N SER A 578 -3.56 -26.58 -12.28
CA SER A 578 -4.75 -26.57 -11.43
C SER A 578 -4.42 -26.89 -9.97
N GLY A 579 -3.53 -27.86 -9.72
CA GLY A 579 -3.04 -28.20 -8.38
C GLY A 579 -2.21 -27.08 -7.73
N MET A 580 -1.37 -26.38 -8.50
CA MET A 580 -0.60 -25.22 -8.01
C MET A 580 -1.51 -24.02 -7.69
N ILE A 581 -2.51 -23.73 -8.52
CA ILE A 581 -3.45 -22.63 -8.29
C ILE A 581 -4.36 -22.94 -7.09
N GLY A 582 -4.80 -24.19 -6.92
CA GLY A 582 -5.54 -24.64 -5.74
C GLY A 582 -4.75 -24.42 -4.44
N GLY A 583 -3.49 -24.85 -4.40
CA GLY A 583 -2.63 -24.66 -3.23
C GLY A 583 -2.33 -23.19 -2.89
N VAL A 584 -2.11 -22.33 -3.89
CA VAL A 584 -1.94 -20.88 -3.71
C VAL A 584 -3.24 -20.23 -3.23
N SER A 585 -4.38 -20.69 -3.74
CA SER A 585 -5.70 -20.16 -3.37
C SER A 585 -6.11 -20.56 -1.96
N ASP A 586 -5.82 -21.80 -1.53
CA ASP A 586 -6.03 -22.23 -0.15
C ASP A 586 -5.14 -21.45 0.83
N LEU A 587 -3.89 -21.17 0.45
CA LEU A 587 -2.96 -20.38 1.26
C LEU A 587 -3.39 -18.92 1.37
N ALA A 588 -3.79 -18.31 0.25
CA ALA A 588 -4.26 -16.93 0.24
C ALA A 588 -5.62 -16.80 0.94
N ALA A 589 -6.49 -17.80 0.82
CA ALA A 589 -7.73 -17.90 1.60
C ALA A 589 -7.40 -18.04 3.10
N ASP A 590 -6.47 -18.89 3.51
CA ASP A 590 -6.04 -18.99 4.92
C ASP A 590 -5.48 -17.65 5.43
N LEU A 591 -4.68 -16.95 4.63
CA LEU A 591 -4.15 -15.63 5.00
C LEU A 591 -5.26 -14.57 5.15
N ILE A 592 -6.24 -14.57 4.25
CA ILE A 592 -7.40 -13.68 4.32
C ILE A 592 -8.29 -14.05 5.50
N ASN A 593 -8.49 -15.34 5.78
CA ASN A 593 -9.32 -15.81 6.89
C ASN A 593 -8.66 -15.59 8.27
N ARG A 594 -7.34 -15.37 8.30
CA ARG A 594 -6.63 -14.92 9.50
C ARG A 594 -6.78 -13.43 9.76
N TYR A 595 -7.21 -12.61 8.80
CA TYR A 595 -7.48 -11.20 9.02
C TYR A 595 -8.76 -11.05 9.87
N ASP A 596 -8.67 -10.35 11.00
CA ASP A 596 -9.77 -10.22 11.98
C ASP A 596 -10.33 -8.79 12.03
N GLY A 597 -10.30 -8.12 10.88
CA GLY A 597 -10.77 -6.74 10.72
C GLY A 597 -9.68 -5.68 10.90
N GLN A 598 -10.07 -4.45 10.59
CA GLN A 598 -9.24 -3.26 10.70
C GLN A 598 -10.04 -2.09 11.25
N SER A 599 -9.39 -1.32 12.10
CA SER A 599 -9.90 -0.02 12.55
C SER A 599 -8.83 1.04 12.35
N SER A 600 -9.23 2.25 11.99
CA SER A 600 -8.34 3.42 11.98
C SER A 600 -9.07 4.62 12.52
N GLN A 601 -8.34 5.51 13.19
CA GLN A 601 -8.84 6.80 13.59
C GLN A 601 -7.80 7.88 13.34
N SER A 602 -8.26 9.03 12.86
CA SER A 602 -7.47 10.24 12.64
C SER A 602 -8.01 11.40 13.46
N THR A 603 -7.15 12.16 14.14
CA THR A 603 -7.52 13.32 14.96
C THR A 603 -6.65 14.52 14.63
N VAL A 604 -7.18 15.74 14.78
CA VAL A 604 -6.46 16.99 14.52
C VAL A 604 -6.15 17.69 15.85
N GLN A 605 -4.89 18.02 16.08
CA GLN A 605 -4.45 18.84 17.20
C GLN A 605 -3.57 20.00 16.69
N GLY A 606 -4.17 21.19 16.57
CA GLY A 606 -3.48 22.33 15.96
C GLY A 606 -3.23 22.08 14.48
N ASN A 607 -1.96 22.05 14.07
CA ASN A 607 -1.56 21.74 12.69
C ASN A 607 -1.09 20.28 12.49
N VAL A 608 -1.24 19.43 13.52
CA VAL A 608 -0.81 18.03 13.48
C VAL A 608 -2.04 17.13 13.41
N ILE A 609 -2.16 16.38 12.32
CA ILE A 609 -3.11 15.29 12.18
C ILE A 609 -2.41 14.01 12.62
N THR A 610 -2.98 13.27 13.57
CA THR A 610 -2.44 11.97 14.00
C THR A 610 -3.42 10.88 13.64
N SER A 611 -2.91 9.77 13.09
CA SER A 611 -3.70 8.60 12.76
C SER A 611 -3.13 7.37 13.44
N LYS A 612 -4.02 6.50 13.93
CA LYS A 612 -3.69 5.19 14.48
C LYS A 612 -4.57 4.16 13.82
N SER A 613 -3.95 3.11 13.31
CA SER A 613 -4.63 1.99 12.67
C SER A 613 -4.24 0.69 13.34
N ASN A 614 -5.21 -0.19 13.56
CA ASN A 614 -5.00 -1.54 14.03
C ASN A 614 -5.52 -2.49 12.97
N VAL A 615 -4.67 -3.40 12.52
CA VAL A 615 -5.02 -4.54 11.69
C VAL A 615 -4.88 -5.78 12.55
N LEU A 616 -5.98 -6.48 12.79
CA LEU A 616 -6.02 -7.64 13.66
C LEU A 616 -5.76 -8.91 12.85
N TYR A 617 -4.99 -9.84 13.44
CA TYR A 617 -4.75 -11.16 12.86
C TYR A 617 -4.96 -12.24 13.91
N ARG A 618 -5.61 -13.35 13.50
CA ARG A 618 -5.67 -14.62 14.23
C ARG A 618 -4.47 -15.47 13.81
N TRP A 619 -3.57 -15.75 14.74
CA TRP A 619 -2.32 -16.47 14.46
C TRP A 619 -2.43 -17.97 14.70
#